data_AF-A0A7C5C6W1-F1
#
_entry.id   AF-A0A7C5C6W1-F1
#
_cell.length_a   1.000
_cell.length_b   1.000
_cell.length_c   1.000
_cell.angle_alpha   90.00
_cell.angle_beta   90.00
_cell.angle_gamma   90.00
#
_symmetry.space_group_name_H-M   'P 1'
#
loop_
_entity.id
_entity.type
_entity.pdbx_description
1 polymer ?
#
loop_
_entity_poly.entity_id
_entity_poly.type
_entity_poly.pdbx_seq_one_letter_code
_entity_poly.pdbx_strand_id
1 'polypeptide(L)' 'MKIIHNVAHFSSSEKTFVTIGTFDGVHFGHQKIIKNLVTAAKKAGKKSVLLTFFPHPRMV' A
#
# COMPACT_ATOMS: atom_id res chain seq x y z
N MET A 1 8.67 8.54 0.00
CA MET A 1 7.98 7.27 0.33
C MET A 1 8.82 6.54 1.37
N LYS A 2 8.22 5.99 2.44
CA LYS A 2 8.93 5.16 3.43
C LYS A 2 8.66 3.69 3.10
N ILE A 3 9.70 2.86 3.06
CA ILE A 3 9.58 1.41 2.82
C ILE A 3 9.84 0.68 4.15
N ILE A 4 9.02 -0.34 4.45
CA ILE A 4 9.10 -1.14 5.67
C ILE A 4 9.02 -2.61 5.25
N HIS A 5 10.05 -3.41 5.56
CA HIS A 5 10.19 -4.79 5.07
C HIS A 5 9.60 -5.87 5.99
N ASN A 6 8.90 -5.49 7.05
CA ASN A 6 8.19 -6.41 7.94
C ASN A 6 7.04 -5.65 8.61
N VAL A 7 5.84 -6.23 8.63
CA VAL A 7 4.66 -5.60 9.25
C VAL A 7 4.87 -5.34 10.75
N ALA A 8 5.67 -6.14 11.44
CA ALA A 8 6.01 -5.93 12.85
C ALA A 8 6.77 -4.62 13.09
N HIS A 9 7.44 -4.07 12.07
CA HIS A 9 8.13 -2.78 12.15
C HIS A 9 7.26 -1.61 11.63
N PHE A 10 6.02 -1.88 11.21
CA PHE A 10 5.06 -0.85 10.86
C PHE A 10 4.30 -0.40 12.11
N SER A 11 4.46 0.88 12.45
CA SER A 11 3.66 1.54 13.48
C SER A 11 3.10 2.85 12.94
N SER A 12 1.86 3.14 13.32
CA SER A 12 1.21 4.41 13.03
C SER A 12 0.33 4.80 14.20
N SER A 13 0.51 6.03 14.70
CA SER A 13 -0.35 6.63 15.72
C SER A 13 -1.64 7.22 15.14
N GLU A 14 -1.78 7.22 13.81
CA GLU A 14 -2.91 7.82 13.11
C GLU A 14 -3.64 6.77 12.27
N LYS A 15 -4.95 6.97 12.03
CA LYS A 15 -5.70 6.17 11.06
C LYS A 15 -5.09 6.32 9.67
N THR A 16 -4.94 5.20 8.96
CA THR A 16 -4.36 5.15 7.61
C THR A 16 -5.36 4.58 6.61
N PHE A 17 -5.17 4.96 5.35
CA PHE A 17 -5.84 4.33 4.22
C PHE A 17 -4.89 3.27 3.68
N VAL A 18 -5.35 2.02 3.56
CA VAL A 18 -4.49 0.90 3.18
C VAL A 18 -5.04 0.20 1.95
N THR A 19 -4.14 -0.19 1.04
CA THR A 19 -4.43 -1.19 0.01
C THR A 19 -3.45 -2.36 0.15
N ILE A 20 -3.86 -3.54 -0.30
CA ILE A 20 -3.07 -4.77 -0.25
C ILE A 20 -3.14 -5.50 -1.60
N GLY A 21 -2.01 -6.05 -2.04
CA GLY A 21 -1.93 -6.80 -3.29
C GLY A 21 -0.47 -7.07 -3.66
N THR A 22 -0.23 -7.94 -4.64
CA THR A 22 1.14 -8.22 -5.09
C THR A 22 1.71 -7.05 -5.91
N PHE A 23 0.84 -6.33 -6.63
CA PHE A 23 1.20 -5.16 -7.45
C PHE A 23 2.27 -5.41 -8.51
N ASP A 24 2.49 -6.67 -8.92
CA ASP A 24 3.47 -6.99 -9.96
C ASP A 24 3.09 -6.36 -11.30
N GLY A 25 4.06 -5.72 -11.94
CA GLY A 25 3.88 -5.03 -13.22
C GLY A 25 3.11 -3.71 -13.16
N VAL A 26 2.49 -3.33 -12.03
CA VAL A 26 1.81 -2.03 -11.80
C VAL A 26 1.01 -1.50 -13.01
N HIS A 27 0.21 -2.38 -13.64
CA HIS A 27 -0.61 -2.06 -14.81
C HIS A 27 -1.74 -1.06 -14.49
N PHE A 28 -2.52 -0.64 -15.50
CA PHE A 28 -3.56 0.40 -15.33
C PHE A 28 -4.56 0.13 -14.19
N GLY A 29 -4.96 -1.12 -13.99
CA GLY A 29 -5.78 -1.52 -12.83
C GLY A 29 -5.13 -1.20 -11.49
N HIS A 30 -3.86 -1.59 -11.28
CA HIS A 30 -3.10 -1.23 -10.08
C HIS A 30 -2.95 0.28 -9.92
N GLN A 31 -2.63 0.99 -10.99
CA GLN A 31 -2.51 2.45 -10.96
C GLN A 31 -3.82 3.12 -10.52
N LYS A 32 -4.98 2.62 -10.96
CA LYS A 32 -6.28 3.12 -10.55
C LYS A 32 -6.54 2.91 -9.05
N ILE A 33 -6.21 1.73 -8.53
CA ILE A 33 -6.34 1.42 -7.09
C ILE A 33 -5.44 2.35 -6.27
N ILE A 34 -4.17 2.49 -6.65
CA ILE A 34 -3.19 3.34 -5.96
C ILE A 34 -3.63 4.82 -6.01
N LYS A 35 -4.09 5.29 -7.17
CA LYS A 35 -4.59 6.67 -7.32
C LYS A 35 -5.78 6.93 -6.38
N ASN A 36 -6.77 6.03 -6.36
CA ASN A 36 -7.93 6.17 -5.49
C ASN A 36 -7.53 6.18 -4.01
N LEU A 37 -6.60 5.32 -3.59
CA LEU A 37 -6.06 5.28 -2.24
C LEU A 37 -5.44 6.63 -1.83
N VAL A 38 -4.54 7.15 -2.66
CA VAL A 38 -3.84 8.42 -2.38
C VAL A 38 -4.83 9.59 -2.37
N THR A 39 -5.77 9.63 -3.30
CA THR A 39 -6.80 10.68 -3.33
C THR A 39 -7.67 10.66 -2.07
N ALA A 40 -8.14 9.49 -1.64
CA ALA A 40 -8.96 9.36 -0.44
C ALA A 40 -8.19 9.74 0.83
N ALA A 41 -6.95 9.26 0.96
CA ALA A 41 -6.08 9.59 2.09
C ALA A 41 -5.80 11.10 2.17
N LYS A 42 -5.50 11.73 1.02
CA LYS A 42 -5.26 13.18 0.94
C LYS A 42 -6.51 13.98 1.32
N LYS A 43 -7.70 13.58 0.84
CA LYS A 43 -8.98 14.23 1.20
C LYS A 43 -9.24 14.17 2.71
N ALA A 44 -8.85 13.08 3.37
CA ALA A 44 -8.99 12.91 4.81
C ALA A 44 -7.84 13.50 5.64
N GLY A 45 -6.80 14.07 5.00
CA GLY A 45 -5.60 14.52 5.70
C GLY A 45 -4.84 13.40 6.42
N LYS A 46 -4.88 12.17 5.89
CA LYS A 46 -4.27 10.97 6.47
C LYS A 46 -3.25 10.34 5.52
N LYS A 47 -2.48 9.39 6.05
CA LYS A 47 -1.45 8.66 5.29
C LYS A 47 -2.06 7.51 4.48
N SER A 48 -1.57 7.33 3.26
CA SER A 48 -1.81 6.14 2.43
C SER A 48 -0.69 5.11 2.64
N VAL A 49 -1.05 3.83 2.73
CA VAL A 49 -0.12 2.70 2.90
C VAL A 49 -0.42 1.64 1.86
N LEU A 50 0.62 1.13 1.21
CA LEU A 50 0.54 -0.01 0.30
C LEU A 50 1.26 -1.19 0.95
N LEU A 51 0.52 -2.26 1.19
CA LEU A 51 1.06 -3.52 1.66
C LEU A 51 1.23 -4.45 0.45
N THR A 52 2.45 -4.92 0.22
CA THR A 52 2.79 -5.89 -0.82
C THR A 52 3.60 -7.03 -0.26
N PHE A 53 3.80 -8.07 -1.07
CA PHE A 53 4.39 -9.33 -0.70
C PHE A 53 5.71 -9.53 -1.43
N PHE A 54 6.72 -9.95 -0.67
CA PHE A 54 7.99 -10.41 -1.22
C PHE A 54 8.51 -11.55 -0.32
N PRO A 55 8.94 -12.69 -0.89
CA PRO A 55 8.86 -13.08 -2.31
C PRO A 55 7.41 -13.14 -2.83
N HIS A 56 7.24 -13.16 -4.15
CA HIS A 56 5.92 -13.32 -4.78
C HIS A 56 5.18 -14.53 -4.19
N PRO A 57 3.90 -14.43 -3.76
CA PRO A 57 3.21 -15.50 -3.04
C PRO A 57 3.08 -16.83 -3.77
N ARG A 58 3.20 -16.85 -5.10
CA ARG A 58 3.21 -18.10 -5.90
C ARG A 58 4.56 -18.82 -5.91
N MET A 59 5.59 -18.26 -5.28
CA MET A 59 6.92 -18.89 -5.18
C MET A 59 7.11 -19.67 -3.87
N VAL A 60 6.08 -19.72 -3.01
CA VAL A 60 6.07 -20.47 -1.74
C VAL A 60 5.05 -21.60 -1.77
#